data_AF-M2TBH0-F1
#
_entry.id   AF-M2TBH0-F1
#
_cell.length_a   1.000
_cell.length_b   1.000
_cell.length_c   1.000
_cell.angle_alpha   90.00
_cell.angle_beta   90.00
_cell.angle_gamma   90.00
#
_symmetry.space_group_name_H-M   'P 1'
#
loop_
_entity.id
_entity.type
_entity.pdbx_description
1 polymer ?
#
loop_
_entity_poly.entity_id
_entity_poly.type
_entity_poly.pdbx_seq_one_letter_code
_entity_poly.pdbx_strand_id
1 'polypeptide(L)'
;MAPYTDIYTRTLIIALKSPPIGKNTSQVAVLTSVNPRTVDRIYSRAIAAGFKPNELPIKILPHYKNVIWTDETSVVINHRRGGYRVWRKADERVVKSCIRERWKGYSEFMFWGCFSYDKKGPCHVYQLETKAEKEDAARRIEQLNAELEPLQREEWELSESMRRTGLRNKRGRKSQWRWTEKTGKPVRTSGGGIDWWRYQTCVLIPKLIPFAKKCLQDRPQTVVMKDKAPSHAHHYQSVIYRLHDVERLLWCGNSPDCNCIEPCWFYMKRETTKKGAPQSRAEAVRIWQNCWRDLSQLKIQAWIERILVHIQKIIELQGGNKYIEGRDKPRLRRPYFG
;
A
#
# COMPACT_ATOMS: atom_id res chain seq x y z
N MET A 1 -24.47 -5.38 31.00
CA MET A 1 -23.93 -4.79 29.76
C MET A 1 -25.08 -4.20 28.97
N ALA A 2 -24.94 -3.01 28.40
CA ALA A 2 -26.02 -2.42 27.59
C ALA A 2 -26.22 -3.27 26.31
N PRO A 3 -27.45 -3.68 25.95
CA PRO A 3 -27.67 -4.82 25.04
C PRO A 3 -27.26 -4.63 23.57
N TYR A 4 -26.66 -3.50 23.17
CA TYR A 4 -26.43 -3.17 21.75
C TYR A 4 -25.12 -2.41 21.49
N THR A 5 -24.05 -2.78 22.21
CA THR A 5 -22.74 -2.10 22.12
C THR A 5 -21.65 -2.88 21.40
N ASP A 6 -21.92 -4.10 20.94
CA ASP A 6 -20.93 -4.88 20.21
C ASP A 6 -20.71 -4.32 18.79
N ILE A 7 -19.53 -4.59 18.25
CA ILE A 7 -19.11 -4.08 16.95
C ILE A 7 -19.93 -4.66 15.80
N TYR A 8 -20.41 -5.89 15.90
CA TYR A 8 -21.14 -6.58 14.83
C TYR A 8 -22.52 -5.95 14.63
N THR A 9 -23.26 -5.71 15.71
CA THR A 9 -24.57 -5.03 15.67
C THR A 9 -24.46 -3.63 15.06
N ARG A 10 -23.43 -2.87 15.45
CA ARG A 10 -23.20 -1.52 14.90
C ARG A 10 -22.87 -1.56 13.41
N THR A 11 -21.98 -2.46 13.00
CA THR A 11 -21.59 -2.62 11.59
C THR A 11 -22.78 -3.07 10.74
N LEU A 12 -23.59 -4.01 11.22
CA LEU A 12 -24.79 -4.47 10.54
C LEU A 12 -25.81 -3.33 10.33
N ILE A 13 -26.07 -2.53 11.37
CA ILE A 13 -26.97 -1.38 11.29
C ILE A 13 -26.48 -0.36 10.25
N ILE A 14 -25.18 -0.04 10.25
CA ILE A 14 -24.59 0.88 9.28
C ILE A 14 -24.71 0.32 7.86
N ALA A 15 -24.43 -0.98 7.67
CA ALA A 15 -24.56 -1.63 6.37
C ALA A 15 -26.01 -1.60 5.85
N LEU A 16 -26.99 -1.95 6.68
CA LEU A 16 -28.40 -1.96 6.28
C LEU A 16 -28.93 -0.56 5.91
N LYS A 17 -28.44 0.50 6.57
CA LYS A 17 -28.81 1.89 6.26
C LYS A 17 -27.97 2.51 5.12
N SER A 18 -26.90 1.85 4.68
CA SER A 18 -26.05 2.35 3.59
C SER A 18 -26.81 2.37 2.25
N PRO A 19 -26.47 3.26 1.29
CA PRO A 19 -27.20 3.42 0.03
C PRO A 19 -27.41 2.14 -0.78
N PRO A 20 -26.46 1.19 -0.85
CA PRO A 20 -26.66 -0.07 -1.55
C PRO A 20 -27.86 -0.89 -1.05
N ILE A 21 -28.19 -0.80 0.25
CA ILE A 21 -29.30 -1.54 0.85
C ILE A 21 -30.52 -0.63 1.05
N GLY A 22 -30.28 0.63 1.46
CA GLY A 22 -31.29 1.70 1.49
C GLY A 22 -32.42 1.50 2.50
N LYS A 23 -32.22 0.71 3.57
CA LYS A 23 -33.29 0.50 4.57
C LYS A 23 -33.45 1.70 5.49
N ASN A 24 -34.71 2.06 5.74
CA ASN A 24 -35.05 3.08 6.73
C ASN A 24 -34.93 2.53 8.16
N THR A 25 -34.95 3.43 9.16
CA THR A 25 -34.77 3.07 10.57
C THR A 25 -35.76 2.01 11.04
N SER A 26 -37.02 2.11 10.62
CA SER A 26 -38.07 1.15 11.00
C SER A 26 -37.78 -0.24 10.44
N GLN A 27 -37.36 -0.34 9.18
CA GLN A 27 -36.98 -1.60 8.55
C GLN A 27 -35.75 -2.23 9.22
N VAL A 28 -34.75 -1.43 9.59
CA VAL A 28 -33.57 -1.91 10.30
C VAL A 28 -33.91 -2.37 11.72
N ALA A 29 -34.78 -1.65 12.42
CA ALA A 29 -35.26 -2.02 13.74
C ALA A 29 -35.96 -3.39 13.73
N VAL A 30 -36.78 -3.66 12.72
CA VAL A 30 -37.44 -4.97 12.54
C VAL A 30 -36.42 -6.08 12.29
N LEU A 31 -35.41 -5.85 11.44
CA LEU A 31 -34.42 -6.88 11.09
C LEU A 31 -33.42 -7.18 12.19
N THR A 32 -33.12 -6.22 13.05
CA THR A 32 -32.06 -6.33 14.06
C THR A 32 -32.62 -6.46 15.47
N SER A 33 -33.95 -6.34 15.64
CA SER A 33 -34.62 -6.22 16.94
C SER A 33 -34.08 -5.07 17.81
N VAL A 34 -33.40 -4.10 17.20
CA VAL A 34 -32.84 -2.93 17.90
C VAL A 34 -33.85 -1.79 17.89
N ASN A 35 -34.01 -1.12 19.04
CA ASN A 35 -34.90 0.04 19.14
C ASN A 35 -34.56 1.11 18.08
N PRO A 36 -35.55 1.69 17.37
CA PRO A 36 -35.33 2.72 16.35
C PRO A 36 -34.44 3.89 16.79
N ARG A 37 -34.59 4.38 18.03
CA ARG A 37 -33.75 5.46 18.57
C ARG A 37 -32.28 5.04 18.71
N THR A 38 -32.04 3.76 19.00
CA THR A 38 -30.68 3.21 19.09
C THR A 38 -30.08 3.05 17.69
N VAL A 39 -30.87 2.63 16.71
CA VAL A 39 -30.46 2.59 15.29
C VAL A 39 -30.03 3.96 14.81
N ASP A 40 -30.84 5.00 15.05
CA ASP A 40 -30.51 6.37 14.65
C ASP A 40 -29.27 6.91 15.38
N ARG A 41 -29.16 6.65 16.69
CA ARG A 41 -27.99 7.07 17.46
C ARG A 41 -26.70 6.40 16.97
N ILE A 42 -26.74 5.13 16.60
CA ILE A 42 -25.59 4.41 16.03
C ILE A 42 -25.21 5.03 14.68
N TYR A 43 -26.20 5.28 13.82
CA TYR A 43 -25.99 5.87 12.51
C TYR A 43 -25.43 7.30 12.59
N SER A 44 -26.00 8.16 13.43
CA SER A 44 -25.52 9.53 13.65
C SER A 44 -24.10 9.58 14.23
N ARG A 45 -23.76 8.63 15.11
CA ARG A 45 -22.37 8.51 15.63
C ARG A 45 -21.39 8.08 14.55
N ALA A 46 -21.80 7.17 13.65
CA ALA A 46 -20.96 6.80 12.52
C ALA A 46 -20.67 8.02 11.63
N ILE A 47 -21.70 8.84 11.35
CA ILE A 47 -21.55 10.08 10.57
C ILE A 47 -20.60 11.06 11.27
N ALA A 48 -20.77 11.29 12.57
CA ALA A 48 -19.88 12.13 13.36
C ALA A 48 -18.43 11.60 13.41
N ALA A 49 -18.23 10.29 13.25
CA ALA A 49 -16.93 9.64 13.14
C ALA A 49 -16.35 9.62 11.71
N GLY A 50 -17.01 10.28 10.75
CA GLY A 50 -16.55 10.42 9.37
C GLY A 50 -17.14 9.44 8.36
N PHE A 51 -18.14 8.63 8.73
CA PHE A 51 -18.90 7.84 7.75
C PHE A 51 -19.73 8.79 6.87
N LYS A 52 -19.59 8.68 5.54
CA LYS A 52 -20.33 9.51 4.59
C LYS A 52 -21.49 8.70 3.99
N PRO A 53 -22.75 8.98 4.37
CA PRO A 53 -23.90 8.17 3.99
C PRO A 53 -24.12 8.06 2.50
N ASN A 54 -23.81 9.10 1.72
CA ASN A 54 -24.10 9.18 0.29
C ASN A 54 -22.88 8.89 -0.60
N GLU A 55 -21.74 8.59 0.01
CA GLU A 55 -20.59 8.08 -0.73
C GLU A 55 -20.57 6.57 -0.57
N LEU A 56 -20.66 5.84 -1.70
CA LEU A 56 -20.35 4.42 -1.71
C LEU A 56 -18.93 4.25 -1.13
N PRO A 57 -18.75 3.51 0.00
CA PRO A 57 -17.42 3.26 0.55
C PRO A 57 -16.53 2.50 -0.44
N ILE A 58 -17.16 1.84 -1.41
CA ILE A 58 -16.54 1.07 -2.49
C ILE A 58 -17.20 1.52 -3.80
N LYS A 59 -16.51 2.36 -4.58
CA LYS A 59 -16.88 2.63 -5.98
C LYS A 59 -16.60 1.35 -6.78
N ILE A 60 -17.64 0.64 -7.20
CA ILE A 60 -17.51 -0.55 -8.06
C ILE A 60 -16.98 -0.12 -9.43
N LEU A 61 -15.68 -0.35 -9.65
CA LEU A 61 -14.99 -0.80 -10.88
C LEU A 61 -15.58 -0.39 -12.25
N PRO A 62 -15.43 0.89 -12.65
CA PRO A 62 -14.78 1.13 -13.95
C PRO A 62 -13.46 1.92 -13.84
N HIS A 63 -13.02 2.25 -12.63
CA HIS A 63 -11.88 3.15 -12.41
C HIS A 63 -10.55 2.44 -12.14
N TYR A 64 -10.46 1.11 -12.27
CA TYR A 64 -9.20 0.38 -12.07
C TYR A 64 -8.10 0.84 -13.05
N LYS A 65 -8.51 1.39 -14.21
CA LYS A 65 -7.62 2.02 -15.21
C LYS A 65 -7.06 3.37 -14.75
N ASN A 66 -7.71 4.02 -13.79
CA ASN A 66 -7.29 5.28 -13.18
C ASN A 66 -6.32 5.04 -12.01
N VAL A 67 -6.04 3.79 -11.64
CA VAL A 67 -5.13 3.49 -10.53
C VAL A 67 -3.68 3.43 -11.04
N ILE A 68 -2.80 4.15 -10.35
CA ILE A 68 -1.35 3.96 -10.44
C ILE A 68 -0.97 2.91 -9.40
N TRP A 69 -0.49 1.78 -9.87
CA TRP A 69 0.01 0.69 -9.05
C TRP A 69 1.50 0.91 -8.77
N THR A 70 1.90 0.86 -7.51
CA THR A 70 3.29 1.08 -7.12
C THR A 70 3.67 0.22 -5.93
N ASP A 71 4.90 -0.28 -5.95
CA ASP A 71 5.40 -1.20 -4.95
C ASP A 71 6.93 -1.32 -5.01
N GLU A 72 7.47 -2.00 -4.00
CA GLU A 72 8.88 -2.28 -3.80
C GLU A 72 9.12 -3.79 -3.74
N THR A 73 10.14 -4.29 -4.44
CA THR A 73 10.54 -5.70 -4.35
C THR A 73 12.02 -5.85 -3.99
N SER A 74 12.32 -6.79 -3.10
CA SER A 74 13.69 -7.18 -2.81
C SER A 74 14.25 -8.04 -3.93
N VAL A 75 15.51 -7.75 -4.28
CA VAL A 75 16.27 -8.51 -5.27
C VAL A 75 17.41 -9.23 -4.57
N VAL A 76 17.51 -10.53 -4.84
CA VAL A 76 18.60 -11.38 -4.35
C VAL A 76 19.39 -11.93 -5.53
N ILE A 77 20.69 -11.69 -5.56
CA ILE A 77 21.60 -12.19 -6.60
C ILE A 77 21.75 -13.70 -6.43
N ASN A 78 21.93 -14.44 -7.53
CA ASN A 78 21.94 -15.90 -7.55
C ASN A 78 20.63 -16.61 -7.14
N HIS A 79 19.61 -15.86 -6.71
CA HIS A 79 18.33 -16.43 -6.34
C HIS A 79 17.37 -16.53 -7.53
N ARG A 80 17.31 -17.70 -8.18
CA ARG A 80 16.29 -17.99 -9.21
C ARG A 80 14.97 -18.40 -8.57
N ARG A 81 13.86 -17.74 -8.91
CA ARG A 81 12.53 -18.14 -8.41
C ARG A 81 12.06 -19.42 -9.14
N GLY A 82 11.63 -20.43 -8.37
CA GLY A 82 11.27 -21.76 -8.87
C GLY A 82 12.24 -22.86 -8.41
N GLY A 83 11.83 -24.13 -8.51
CA GLY A 83 12.70 -25.27 -8.23
C GLY A 83 13.81 -25.39 -9.29
N TYR A 84 15.02 -25.70 -8.85
CA TYR A 84 16.06 -26.17 -9.76
C TYR A 84 15.84 -27.65 -10.02
N ARG A 85 15.95 -28.09 -11.27
CA ARG A 85 16.17 -29.50 -11.57
C ARG A 85 17.67 -29.71 -11.53
N VAL A 86 18.12 -30.55 -10.60
CA VAL A 86 19.52 -30.94 -10.45
C VAL A 86 19.62 -32.40 -10.83
N TRP A 87 20.51 -32.71 -11.77
CA TRP A 87 20.89 -34.08 -12.06
C TRP A 87 21.91 -34.50 -11.00
N ARG A 88 21.62 -35.56 -10.26
CA ARG A 88 22.46 -36.08 -9.18
C ARG A 88 22.25 -37.58 -9.02
N LYS A 89 23.24 -38.27 -8.47
CA LYS A 89 23.08 -39.64 -7.97
C LYS A 89 22.30 -39.65 -6.65
N ALA A 90 21.86 -40.83 -6.21
CA ALA A 90 21.00 -40.98 -5.03
C ALA A 90 21.69 -40.49 -3.74
N ASP A 91 22.98 -40.80 -3.59
CA ASP A 91 23.88 -40.47 -2.50
C ASP A 91 24.34 -38.99 -2.49
N GLU A 92 24.34 -38.33 -3.65
CA GLU A 92 24.76 -36.93 -3.80
C GLU A 92 23.76 -35.89 -3.23
N ARG A 93 22.71 -36.32 -2.53
CA ARG A 93 21.62 -35.43 -2.06
C ARG A 93 22.11 -34.26 -1.21
N VAL A 94 23.15 -34.48 -0.41
CA VAL A 94 23.67 -33.50 0.55
C VAL A 94 24.93 -32.78 0.05
N VAL A 95 25.36 -33.03 -1.19
CA VAL A 95 26.51 -32.32 -1.76
C VAL A 95 26.14 -30.85 -1.97
N LYS A 96 27.06 -29.94 -1.68
CA LYS A 96 26.83 -28.48 -1.77
C LYS A 96 26.33 -28.04 -3.16
N SER A 97 26.78 -28.72 -4.24
CA SER A 97 26.28 -28.48 -5.60
C SER A 97 24.81 -28.86 -5.82
N CYS A 98 24.27 -29.74 -4.96
CA CYS A 98 22.88 -30.20 -4.97
C CYS A 98 21.99 -29.49 -3.93
N ILE A 99 22.59 -28.72 -3.02
CA ILE A 99 21.88 -27.95 -1.99
C ILE A 99 21.72 -26.51 -2.45
N ARG A 100 20.49 -26.00 -2.34
CA ARG A 100 20.21 -24.58 -2.52
C ARG A 100 20.18 -23.88 -1.18
N GLU A 101 21.19 -23.08 -0.90
CA GLU A 101 21.20 -22.18 0.26
C GLU A 101 20.06 -21.15 0.15
N ARG A 102 19.39 -20.88 1.27
CA ARG A 102 18.35 -19.85 1.38
C ARG A 102 18.71 -18.90 2.51
N TRP A 103 18.87 -17.63 2.16
CA TRP A 103 19.14 -16.57 3.12
C TRP A 103 17.81 -15.89 3.49
N LYS A 104 17.44 -15.91 4.78
CA LYS A 104 16.25 -15.19 5.27
C LYS A 104 16.66 -13.75 5.62
N GLY A 105 15.94 -12.77 5.08
CA GLY A 105 16.16 -11.35 5.39
C GLY A 105 17.33 -10.67 4.66
N TYR A 106 17.92 -11.34 3.67
CA TYR A 106 18.97 -10.76 2.84
C TYR A 106 18.42 -10.22 1.52
N SER A 107 18.90 -9.05 1.10
CA SER A 107 18.63 -8.45 -0.20
C SER A 107 19.77 -7.55 -0.63
N GLU A 108 20.18 -7.63 -1.89
CA GLU A 108 21.29 -6.87 -2.44
C GLU A 108 20.88 -5.45 -2.81
N PHE A 109 19.62 -5.29 -3.23
CA PHE A 109 18.98 -3.99 -3.36
C PHE A 109 17.45 -4.13 -3.36
N MET A 110 16.80 -3.02 -3.05
CA MET A 110 15.36 -2.85 -3.21
C MET A 110 15.09 -2.15 -4.53
N PHE A 111 14.14 -2.67 -5.31
CA PHE A 111 13.69 -2.09 -6.57
C PHE A 111 12.27 -1.57 -6.41
N TRP A 112 12.06 -0.31 -6.72
CA TRP A 112 10.76 0.34 -6.77
C TRP A 112 10.32 0.54 -8.21
N GLY A 113 9.02 0.42 -8.45
CA GLY A 113 8.42 0.85 -9.71
C GLY A 113 6.97 1.27 -9.57
N CYS A 114 6.45 1.92 -10.60
CA CYS A 114 5.02 2.17 -10.73
C CYS A 114 4.55 2.11 -12.17
N PHE A 115 3.29 1.82 -12.39
CA PHE A 115 2.65 1.95 -13.69
C PHE A 115 1.15 2.20 -13.56
N SER A 116 0.57 2.77 -14.60
CA SER A 116 -0.87 2.85 -14.80
C SER A 116 -1.29 1.97 -15.98
N TYR A 117 -2.58 1.92 -16.26
CA TYR A 117 -3.12 1.13 -17.37
C TYR A 117 -2.66 1.63 -18.75
N ASP A 118 -2.40 2.93 -18.93
CA ASP A 118 -1.93 3.47 -20.24
C ASP A 118 -0.43 3.74 -20.29
N LYS A 119 0.19 4.01 -19.13
CA LYS A 119 1.57 4.48 -19.06
C LYS A 119 2.38 3.61 -18.12
N LYS A 120 3.54 3.16 -18.59
CA LYS A 120 4.58 2.63 -17.72
C LYS A 120 5.27 3.81 -17.01
N GLY A 121 5.38 3.70 -15.69
CA GLY A 121 6.01 4.72 -14.86
C GLY A 121 7.51 4.51 -14.66
N PRO A 122 8.15 5.42 -13.92
CA PRO A 122 9.55 5.31 -13.55
C PRO A 122 9.81 4.10 -12.64
N CYS A 123 11.09 3.74 -12.56
CA CYS A 123 11.61 2.82 -11.55
C CYS A 123 12.73 3.47 -10.75
N HIS A 124 13.04 2.92 -9.59
CA HIS A 124 14.15 3.36 -8.74
C HIS A 124 14.83 2.17 -8.08
N VAL A 125 16.16 2.23 -8.00
CA VAL A 125 16.96 1.24 -7.30
C VAL A 125 17.56 1.93 -6.10
N TYR A 126 17.19 1.46 -4.90
CA TYR A 126 17.74 2.01 -3.68
C TYR A 126 19.22 1.65 -3.56
N GLN A 127 20.04 2.68 -3.41
CA GLN A 127 21.46 2.54 -3.10
C GLN A 127 21.68 2.59 -1.58
N LEU A 128 22.88 2.25 -1.15
CA LEU A 128 23.28 2.51 0.24
C LEU A 128 23.49 4.02 0.38
N GLU A 129 22.93 4.61 1.43
CA GLU A 129 23.16 6.03 1.72
C GLU A 129 24.62 6.24 2.11
N THR A 130 25.25 7.21 1.45
CA THR A 130 26.54 7.76 1.83
C THR A 130 26.44 8.49 3.17
N LYS A 131 27.59 8.70 3.84
CA LYS A 131 27.63 9.47 5.09
C LYS A 131 27.08 10.90 4.89
N ALA A 132 27.45 11.55 3.78
CA ALA A 132 26.99 12.88 3.44
C ALA A 132 25.46 12.95 3.24
N GLU A 133 24.85 11.96 2.59
CA GLU A 133 23.39 11.89 2.44
C GLU A 133 22.67 11.71 3.78
N LYS A 134 23.25 10.93 4.71
CA LYS A 134 22.69 10.77 6.05
C LYS A 134 22.76 12.07 6.86
N GLU A 135 23.88 12.78 6.77
CA GLU A 135 24.06 14.09 7.41
C GLU A 135 23.11 15.14 6.83
N ASP A 136 22.95 15.19 5.51
CA ASP A 136 22.01 16.10 4.85
C ASP A 136 20.55 15.79 5.24
N ALA A 137 20.18 14.51 5.27
CA ALA A 137 18.86 14.08 5.74
C ALA A 137 18.61 14.50 7.19
N ALA A 138 19.61 14.37 8.07
CA ALA A 138 19.48 14.79 9.46
C ALA A 138 19.24 16.31 9.57
N ARG A 139 20.04 17.13 8.86
CA ARG A 139 19.86 18.59 8.83
C ARG A 139 18.49 19.00 8.32
N ARG A 140 18.02 18.42 7.21
CA ARG A 140 16.71 18.77 6.63
C ARG A 140 15.55 18.37 7.53
N ILE A 141 15.66 17.25 8.24
CA ILE A 141 14.63 16.82 9.20
C ILE A 141 14.64 17.70 10.44
N GLU A 142 15.81 18.16 10.89
CA GLU A 142 15.91 19.15 11.97
C GLU A 142 15.26 20.48 11.57
N GLN A 143 15.55 20.98 10.36
CA GLN A 143 14.89 22.17 9.84
C GLN A 143 13.36 21.98 9.74
N LEU A 144 12.91 20.85 9.19
CA LEU A 144 11.48 20.53 9.11
C LEU A 144 10.83 20.48 10.50
N ASN A 145 11.53 19.93 11.49
CA ASN A 145 11.05 19.89 12.87
C ASN A 145 10.94 21.31 13.47
N ALA A 146 11.90 22.19 13.19
CA ALA A 146 11.89 23.58 13.66
C ALA A 146 10.73 24.38 13.05
N GLU A 147 10.37 24.10 11.80
CA GLU A 147 9.22 24.73 11.13
C GLU A 147 7.87 24.18 11.62
N LEU A 148 7.78 22.86 11.88
CA LEU A 148 6.53 22.21 12.29
C LEU A 148 6.21 22.38 13.77
N GLU A 149 7.21 22.47 14.65
CA GLU A 149 6.98 22.51 16.10
C GLU A 149 6.08 23.69 16.54
N PRO A 150 6.31 24.94 16.08
CA PRO A 150 5.44 26.06 16.44
C PRO A 150 4.00 25.86 15.97
N LEU A 151 3.80 25.40 14.73
CA LEU A 151 2.48 25.16 14.14
C LEU A 151 1.71 24.08 14.91
N GLN A 152 2.38 22.97 15.23
CA GLN A 152 1.74 21.87 15.92
C GLN A 152 1.45 22.22 17.40
N ARG A 153 2.29 23.05 18.01
CA ARG A 153 2.07 23.59 19.35
C ARG A 153 0.84 24.50 19.37
N GLU A 154 0.71 25.41 18.40
CA GLU A 154 -0.46 26.30 18.29
C GLU A 154 -1.76 25.51 18.10
N GLU A 155 -1.78 24.54 17.17
CA GLU A 155 -2.93 23.63 17.00
C GLU A 155 -3.29 22.89 18.30
N TRP A 156 -2.27 22.43 19.04
CA TRP A 156 -2.47 21.77 20.33
C TRP A 156 -3.07 22.71 21.36
N GLU A 157 -2.54 23.93 21.50
CA GLU A 157 -3.02 24.95 22.44
C GLU A 157 -4.48 25.33 22.15
N LEU A 158 -4.84 25.49 20.87
CA LEU A 158 -6.22 25.71 20.43
C LEU A 158 -7.14 24.52 20.78
N SER A 159 -6.71 23.29 20.48
CA SER A 159 -7.50 22.09 20.77
C SER A 159 -7.74 21.91 22.28
N GLU A 160 -6.71 22.17 23.10
CA GLU A 160 -6.80 22.09 24.56
C GLU A 160 -7.66 23.21 25.13
N SER A 161 -7.58 24.41 24.56
CA SER A 161 -8.47 25.53 24.92
C SER A 161 -9.93 25.14 24.67
N MET A 162 -10.27 24.67 23.46
CA MET A 162 -11.63 24.20 23.13
C MET A 162 -12.10 23.07 24.05
N ARG A 163 -11.23 22.10 24.33
CA ARG A 163 -11.54 20.98 25.25
C ARG A 163 -11.86 21.48 26.65
N ARG A 164 -11.22 22.56 27.11
CA ARG A 164 -11.42 23.15 28.44
C ARG A 164 -12.69 23.99 28.51
N THR A 165 -13.07 24.69 27.45
CA THR A 165 -14.30 25.52 27.40
C THR A 165 -15.58 24.69 27.65
N GLY A 166 -15.58 23.38 27.38
CA GLY A 166 -16.73 22.48 27.58
C GLY A 166 -16.73 21.62 28.85
N LEU A 167 -15.77 21.79 29.77
CA LEU A 167 -15.62 20.91 30.95
C LEU A 167 -15.65 21.72 32.26
N ARG A 168 -16.68 21.52 33.10
CA ARG A 168 -16.63 21.86 34.55
C ARG A 168 -15.25 21.46 35.07
N ASN A 169 -14.51 22.38 35.69
CA ASN A 169 -13.15 22.18 36.25
C ASN A 169 -12.91 20.73 36.73
N LYS A 170 -12.47 19.85 35.82
CA LYS A 170 -12.25 18.44 36.14
C LYS A 170 -10.95 18.38 36.94
N ARG A 171 -11.02 17.80 38.14
CA ARG A 171 -9.84 17.54 38.96
C ARG A 171 -8.86 16.67 38.16
N GLY A 172 -7.61 17.10 38.03
CA GLY A 172 -6.58 16.37 37.30
C GLY A 172 -5.39 17.26 36.90
N ARG A 173 -4.25 16.61 36.62
CA ARG A 173 -3.02 17.29 36.14
C ARG A 173 -3.28 17.92 34.76
N LYS A 174 -2.91 19.19 34.60
CA LYS A 174 -2.98 19.88 33.31
C LYS A 174 -2.08 19.17 32.30
N SER A 175 -2.61 18.93 31.11
CA SER A 175 -1.85 18.47 29.95
C SER A 175 -0.72 19.47 29.65
N GLN A 176 0.45 18.94 29.26
CA GLN A 176 1.62 19.74 28.89
C GLN A 176 2.03 19.37 27.47
N TRP A 177 2.39 20.39 26.68
CA TRP A 177 2.94 20.19 25.34
C TRP A 177 4.25 19.38 25.42
N ARG A 178 4.42 18.45 24.49
CA ARG A 178 5.65 17.66 24.33
C ARG A 178 5.90 17.44 22.84
N TRP A 179 7.08 17.79 22.35
CA TRP A 179 7.47 17.56 20.95
C TRP A 179 8.32 16.29 20.82
N THR A 180 7.67 15.17 20.52
CA THR A 180 8.24 13.82 20.50
C THR A 180 7.68 13.06 19.30
N GLU A 181 8.29 11.93 18.93
CA GLU A 181 7.82 11.10 17.81
C GLU A 181 6.34 10.70 17.97
N LYS A 182 5.92 10.34 19.20
CA LYS A 182 4.53 9.97 19.51
C LYS A 182 3.53 11.13 19.37
N THR A 183 4.01 12.36 19.49
CA THR A 183 3.19 13.58 19.41
C THR A 183 3.31 14.26 18.05
N GLY A 184 3.97 13.62 17.08
CA GLY A 184 4.00 14.04 15.69
C GLY A 184 5.33 14.56 15.18
N LYS A 185 6.41 14.55 15.97
CA LYS A 185 7.75 14.95 15.53
C LYS A 185 8.27 13.98 14.45
N PRO A 186 8.54 14.44 13.20
CA PRO A 186 9.19 13.59 12.20
C PRO A 186 10.58 13.08 12.66
N VAL A 187 10.74 11.76 12.70
CA VAL A 187 11.99 11.08 13.06
C VAL A 187 12.26 9.92 12.08
N ARG A 188 13.53 9.67 11.74
CA ARG A 188 13.92 8.52 10.91
C ARG A 188 14.08 7.26 11.76
N THR A 189 13.72 6.12 11.19
CA THR A 189 13.97 4.82 11.81
C THR A 189 15.44 4.43 11.66
N SER A 190 16.04 3.84 12.70
CA SER A 190 17.46 3.44 12.72
C SER A 190 17.75 2.09 12.04
N GLY A 191 16.73 1.30 11.68
CA GLY A 191 16.89 0.04 10.96
C GLY A 191 17.07 0.30 9.47
N GLY A 192 18.16 -0.18 8.87
CA GLY A 192 18.64 0.13 7.51
C GLY A 192 17.74 -0.23 6.30
N GLY A 193 16.43 -0.38 6.51
CA GLY A 193 15.43 -0.45 5.45
C GLY A 193 15.13 0.91 4.80
N ILE A 194 14.05 0.95 4.02
CA ILE A 194 13.55 2.19 3.41
C ILE A 194 12.60 2.85 4.40
N ASP A 195 13.06 3.91 5.06
CA ASP A 195 12.20 4.73 5.91
C ASP A 195 11.32 5.70 5.10
N TRP A 196 10.46 6.44 5.78
CA TRP A 196 9.55 7.40 5.16
C TRP A 196 10.30 8.54 4.42
N TRP A 197 11.46 8.96 4.94
CA TRP A 197 12.26 10.05 4.38
C TRP A 197 12.88 9.62 3.05
N ARG A 198 13.51 8.45 3.01
CA ARG A 198 14.08 7.87 1.79
C ARG A 198 12.99 7.59 0.76
N TYR A 199 11.86 7.04 1.18
CA TYR A 199 10.73 6.86 0.27
C TYR A 199 10.27 8.22 -0.32
N GLN A 200 10.14 9.24 0.52
CA GLN A 200 9.67 10.55 0.10
C GLN A 200 10.64 11.24 -0.87
N THR A 201 11.92 11.30 -0.51
CA THR A 201 12.97 12.03 -1.23
C THR A 201 13.48 11.31 -2.46
N CYS A 202 13.55 9.97 -2.47
CA CYS A 202 14.05 9.22 -3.62
C CYS A 202 12.95 8.86 -4.62
N VAL A 203 11.71 8.69 -4.15
CA VAL A 203 10.60 8.12 -4.93
C VAL A 203 9.39 9.04 -5.01
N LEU A 204 8.79 9.42 -3.88
CA LEU A 204 7.50 10.12 -3.89
C LEU A 204 7.58 11.43 -4.66
N ILE A 205 8.41 12.36 -4.18
CA ILE A 205 8.53 13.71 -4.73
C ILE A 205 9.15 13.70 -6.14
N PRO A 206 10.31 13.07 -6.38
CA PRO A 206 10.98 13.21 -7.68
C PRO A 206 10.43 12.31 -8.80
N LYS A 207 9.63 11.27 -8.48
CA LYS A 207 9.23 10.26 -9.47
C LYS A 207 7.72 10.02 -9.50
N LEU A 208 7.14 9.67 -8.36
CA LEU A 208 5.75 9.26 -8.30
C LEU A 208 4.79 10.44 -8.49
N ILE A 209 5.01 11.58 -7.84
CA ILE A 209 4.17 12.77 -7.99
C ILE A 209 4.19 13.31 -9.43
N PRO A 210 5.35 13.52 -10.09
CA PRO A 210 5.38 13.94 -11.50
C PRO A 210 4.66 12.95 -12.42
N PHE A 211 4.85 11.65 -12.19
CA PHE A 211 4.16 10.62 -12.95
C PHE A 211 2.65 10.64 -12.72
N ALA A 212 2.20 10.85 -11.48
CA ALA A 212 0.80 10.97 -11.12
C ALA A 212 0.15 12.17 -11.80
N LYS A 213 0.80 13.34 -11.77
CA LYS A 213 0.35 14.55 -12.48
C LYS A 213 0.22 14.32 -13.99
N LYS A 214 1.17 13.60 -14.60
CA LYS A 214 1.09 13.21 -16.02
C LYS A 214 -0.06 12.23 -16.32
N CYS A 215 -0.43 11.37 -15.37
CA CYS A 215 -1.58 10.48 -15.53
C CYS A 215 -2.91 11.21 -15.30
N LEU A 216 -2.95 12.18 -14.38
CA LEU A 216 -4.11 13.03 -14.11
C LEU A 216 -4.56 13.84 -15.35
N GLN A 217 -3.60 14.25 -16.19
CA GLN A 217 -3.90 14.93 -17.46
C GLN A 217 -4.76 14.08 -18.41
N ASP A 218 -4.52 12.76 -18.47
CA ASP A 218 -5.26 11.85 -19.34
C ASP A 218 -6.52 11.31 -18.64
N ARG A 219 -6.44 11.10 -17.32
CA ARG A 219 -7.48 10.53 -16.48
C ARG A 219 -7.62 11.38 -15.21
N PRO A 220 -8.55 12.36 -15.19
CA PRO A 220 -8.69 13.31 -14.07
C PRO A 220 -8.97 12.66 -12.71
N GLN A 221 -9.53 11.45 -12.69
CA GLN A 221 -9.80 10.69 -11.47
C GLN A 221 -8.67 9.70 -11.11
N THR A 222 -7.44 10.02 -11.51
CA THR A 222 -6.28 9.16 -11.23
C THR A 222 -5.98 9.13 -9.74
N VAL A 223 -5.83 7.93 -9.20
CA VAL A 223 -5.48 7.71 -7.78
C VAL A 223 -4.23 6.84 -7.67
N VAL A 224 -3.43 7.08 -6.64
CA VAL A 224 -2.22 6.30 -6.37
C VAL A 224 -2.52 5.21 -5.35
N MET A 225 -2.30 3.95 -5.73
CA MET A 225 -2.36 2.82 -4.81
C MET A 225 -1.02 2.65 -4.11
N LYS A 226 -1.05 2.53 -2.78
CA LYS A 226 0.11 2.16 -1.96
C LYS A 226 -0.31 1.19 -0.86
N ASP A 227 0.58 0.27 -0.53
CA ASP A 227 0.39 -0.60 0.62
C ASP A 227 0.49 0.18 1.94
N LYS A 228 0.24 -0.51 3.05
CA LYS A 228 0.28 0.08 4.41
C LYS A 228 1.62 -0.15 5.12
N ALA A 229 2.73 -0.27 4.38
CA ALA A 229 4.06 -0.35 5.00
C ALA A 229 4.32 0.88 5.90
N PRO A 230 5.08 0.75 7.00
CA PRO A 230 5.29 1.85 7.95
C PRO A 230 5.82 3.14 7.30
N SER A 231 6.69 3.04 6.31
CA SER A 231 7.23 4.18 5.54
C SER A 231 6.16 4.94 4.74
N HIS A 232 5.13 4.25 4.26
CA HIS A 232 4.00 4.81 3.52
C HIS A 232 2.89 5.33 4.43
N ALA A 233 2.73 4.70 5.60
CA ALA A 233 1.74 5.07 6.61
C ALA A 233 2.16 6.27 7.47
N HIS A 234 3.42 6.72 7.38
CA HIS A 234 3.92 7.88 8.12
C HIS A 234 3.05 9.12 7.86
N HIS A 235 2.65 9.81 8.93
CA HIS A 235 1.67 10.91 8.88
C HIS A 235 2.07 12.00 7.87
N TYR A 236 3.37 12.31 7.79
CA TYR A 236 3.90 13.34 6.90
C TYR A 236 3.77 13.00 5.39
N GLN A 237 3.62 11.72 5.02
CA GLN A 237 3.36 11.38 3.61
C GLN A 237 2.03 11.95 3.13
N SER A 238 1.01 11.94 3.99
CA SER A 238 -0.33 12.47 3.66
C SER A 238 -0.29 13.97 3.34
N VAL A 239 0.63 14.71 3.97
CA VAL A 239 0.85 16.13 3.72
C VAL A 239 1.37 16.34 2.30
N ILE A 240 2.38 15.58 1.87
CA ILE A 240 2.94 15.70 0.51
C ILE A 240 1.92 15.38 -0.58
N TYR A 241 1.12 14.33 -0.41
CA TYR A 241 0.05 14.02 -1.37
C TYR A 241 -0.97 15.15 -1.47
N ARG A 242 -1.37 15.74 -0.34
CA ARG A 242 -2.28 16.90 -0.30
C ARG A 242 -1.68 18.14 -0.94
N LEU A 243 -0.42 18.46 -0.63
CA LEU A 243 0.30 19.61 -1.20
C LEU A 243 0.44 19.54 -2.74
N HIS A 244 0.35 18.34 -3.31
CA HIS A 244 0.49 18.13 -4.75
C HIS A 244 -0.83 17.78 -5.46
N ASP A 245 -1.96 17.84 -4.74
CA ASP A 245 -3.29 17.49 -5.25
C ASP A 245 -3.33 16.08 -5.89
N VAL A 246 -2.67 15.11 -5.25
CA VAL A 246 -2.66 13.71 -5.70
C VAL A 246 -3.44 12.86 -4.70
N GLU A 247 -4.52 12.23 -5.18
CA GLU A 247 -5.35 11.35 -4.37
C GLU A 247 -4.72 9.96 -4.18
N ARG A 248 -4.92 9.38 -2.99
CA ARG A 248 -4.52 8.00 -2.67
C ARG A 248 -5.72 7.08 -2.67
N LEU A 249 -5.54 5.88 -3.21
CA LEU A 249 -6.52 4.82 -3.13
C LEU A 249 -6.63 4.33 -1.68
N LEU A 250 -7.86 4.23 -1.16
CA LEU A 250 -8.12 3.55 0.10
C LEU A 250 -7.76 2.08 -0.03
N TRP A 251 -6.78 1.61 0.76
CA TRP A 251 -6.23 0.26 0.64
C TRP A 251 -6.42 -0.57 1.91
N CYS A 252 -6.76 -1.85 1.74
CA CYS A 252 -6.77 -2.83 2.82
C CYS A 252 -5.36 -3.37 3.08
N GLY A 253 -4.97 -3.47 4.36
CA GLY A 253 -3.67 -4.06 4.72
C GLY A 253 -3.64 -5.56 4.41
N ASN A 254 -2.45 -6.12 4.17
CA ASN A 254 -2.25 -7.55 3.90
C ASN A 254 -2.96 -8.11 2.66
N SER A 255 -3.14 -7.30 1.61
CA SER A 255 -3.79 -7.71 0.35
C SER A 255 -2.87 -7.56 -0.86
N PRO A 256 -1.73 -8.29 -0.92
CA PRO A 256 -0.84 -8.24 -2.08
C PRO A 256 -1.50 -8.80 -3.35
N ASP A 257 -2.46 -9.72 -3.20
CA ASP A 257 -3.26 -10.31 -4.27
C ASP A 257 -4.07 -9.27 -5.07
N CYS A 258 -4.44 -8.16 -4.41
CA CYS A 258 -5.11 -7.04 -5.05
C CYS A 258 -4.14 -6.06 -5.73
N ASN A 259 -2.83 -6.10 -5.42
CA ASN A 259 -1.86 -5.17 -5.98
C ASN A 259 -1.40 -5.63 -7.37
N CYS A 260 -1.84 -4.93 -8.42
CA CYS A 260 -1.62 -5.36 -9.80
C CYS A 260 -0.15 -5.32 -10.27
N ILE A 261 0.75 -4.70 -9.51
CA ILE A 261 2.19 -4.72 -9.80
C ILE A 261 2.90 -5.97 -9.32
N GLU A 262 2.32 -6.72 -8.37
CA GLU A 262 2.95 -7.94 -7.83
C GLU A 262 3.31 -8.96 -8.93
N PRO A 263 2.41 -9.30 -9.88
CA PRO A 263 2.75 -10.14 -11.04
C PRO A 263 3.96 -9.67 -11.85
N CYS A 264 4.23 -8.35 -11.89
CA CYS A 264 5.40 -7.79 -12.54
C CYS A 264 6.70 -8.25 -11.88
N TRP A 265 6.75 -8.29 -10.54
CA TRP A 265 7.92 -8.76 -9.82
C TRP A 265 8.22 -10.23 -10.07
N PHE A 266 7.18 -11.08 -10.16
CA PHE A 266 7.35 -12.47 -10.57
C PHE A 266 7.94 -12.58 -11.99
N TYR A 267 7.41 -11.78 -12.91
CA TYR A 267 7.87 -11.76 -14.29
C TYR A 267 9.33 -11.29 -14.39
N MET A 268 9.66 -10.14 -13.82
CA MET A 268 11.01 -9.58 -13.85
C MET A 268 12.02 -10.54 -13.21
N LYS A 269 11.74 -11.08 -12.01
CA LYS A 269 12.64 -12.06 -11.35
C LYS A 269 12.93 -13.27 -12.24
N ARG A 270 11.98 -13.68 -13.08
CA ARG A 270 12.15 -14.78 -14.03
C ARG A 270 12.92 -14.36 -15.28
N GLU A 271 12.58 -13.23 -15.88
CA GLU A 271 13.25 -12.78 -17.11
C GLU A 271 14.71 -12.38 -16.86
N THR A 272 15.00 -11.70 -15.75
CA THR A 272 16.35 -11.27 -15.39
C THR A 272 17.29 -12.42 -15.03
N THR A 273 16.75 -13.60 -14.74
CA THR A 273 17.52 -14.82 -14.43
C THR A 273 17.44 -15.90 -15.52
N LYS A 274 16.76 -15.60 -16.64
CA LYS A 274 16.51 -16.58 -17.72
C LYS A 274 17.78 -17.06 -18.40
N LYS A 275 18.77 -16.18 -18.56
CA LYS A 275 20.07 -16.46 -19.21
C LYS A 275 21.19 -16.77 -18.20
N GLY A 276 20.85 -17.05 -16.95
CA GLY A 276 21.79 -17.12 -15.83
C GLY A 276 21.53 -16.01 -14.82
N ALA A 277 21.96 -16.22 -13.58
CA ALA A 277 21.85 -15.18 -12.56
C ALA A 277 22.98 -14.15 -12.73
N PRO A 278 22.71 -12.86 -12.50
CA PRO A 278 23.76 -11.83 -12.49
C PRO A 278 24.86 -12.21 -11.48
N GLN A 279 26.11 -11.85 -11.77
CA GLN A 279 27.25 -12.17 -10.89
C GLN A 279 27.68 -11.00 -10.01
N SER A 280 27.21 -9.78 -10.31
CA SER A 280 27.50 -8.58 -9.52
C SER A 280 26.28 -7.70 -9.30
N ARG A 281 26.33 -6.84 -8.27
CA ARG A 281 25.28 -5.86 -8.00
C ARG A 281 25.07 -4.89 -9.17
N ALA A 282 26.16 -4.37 -9.75
CA ALA A 282 26.07 -3.43 -10.87
C ALA A 282 25.40 -4.06 -12.10
N GLU A 283 25.77 -5.32 -12.41
CA GLU A 283 25.14 -6.07 -13.49
C GLU A 283 23.65 -6.33 -13.20
N ALA A 284 23.31 -6.75 -11.98
CA ALA A 284 21.93 -6.99 -11.59
C ALA A 284 21.07 -5.73 -11.71
N VAL A 285 21.57 -4.58 -11.28
CA VAL A 285 20.88 -3.28 -11.41
C VAL A 285 20.62 -2.95 -12.87
N ARG A 286 21.63 -3.07 -13.73
CA ARG A 286 21.50 -2.82 -15.18
C ARG A 286 20.49 -3.76 -15.83
N ILE A 287 20.53 -5.05 -15.51
CA ILE A 287 19.60 -6.06 -16.05
C ILE A 287 18.16 -5.76 -15.62
N TRP A 288 17.95 -5.39 -14.35
CA TRP A 288 16.62 -5.04 -13.84
C TRP A 288 16.07 -3.76 -14.46
N GLN A 289 16.90 -2.72 -14.61
CA GLN A 289 16.51 -1.48 -15.30
C GLN A 289 16.18 -1.73 -16.76
N ASN A 290 16.97 -2.52 -17.48
CA ASN A 290 16.69 -2.91 -18.86
C ASN A 290 15.39 -3.72 -18.96
N CYS A 291 15.19 -4.69 -18.06
CA CYS A 291 13.95 -5.47 -18.02
C CYS A 291 12.71 -4.60 -17.76
N TRP A 292 12.82 -3.60 -16.89
CA TRP A 292 11.74 -2.61 -16.68
C TRP A 292 11.55 -1.71 -17.90
N ARG A 293 12.63 -1.27 -18.55
CA ARG A 293 12.59 -0.46 -19.78
C ARG A 293 11.85 -1.21 -20.90
N ASP A 294 12.14 -2.50 -21.05
CA ASP A 294 11.64 -3.33 -22.15
C ASP A 294 10.27 -3.98 -21.82
N LEU A 295 9.70 -3.68 -20.64
CA LEU A 295 8.39 -4.16 -20.23
C LEU A 295 7.29 -3.55 -21.12
N SER A 296 6.51 -4.40 -21.79
CA SER A 296 5.45 -3.96 -22.70
C SER A 296 4.20 -3.48 -21.98
N GLN A 297 3.59 -2.41 -22.49
CA GLN A 297 2.35 -1.86 -21.94
C GLN A 297 1.19 -2.88 -22.00
N LEU A 298 1.12 -3.68 -23.07
CA LEU A 298 0.12 -4.75 -23.21
C LEU A 298 0.18 -5.77 -22.06
N LYS A 299 1.38 -6.08 -21.57
CA LYS A 299 1.55 -7.01 -20.44
C LYS A 299 1.10 -6.37 -19.12
N ILE A 300 1.38 -5.07 -18.94
CA ILE A 300 0.90 -4.29 -17.80
C ILE A 300 -0.63 -4.28 -17.77
N GLN A 301 -1.27 -3.96 -18.90
CA GLN A 301 -2.73 -3.97 -19.04
C GLN A 301 -3.32 -5.33 -18.68
N ALA A 302 -2.76 -6.41 -19.23
CA ALA A 302 -3.21 -7.77 -18.92
C ALA A 302 -3.09 -8.13 -17.44
N TRP A 303 -2.13 -7.57 -16.69
CA TRP A 303 -2.04 -7.76 -15.24
C TRP A 303 -3.09 -6.96 -14.49
N ILE A 304 -3.31 -5.71 -14.88
CA ILE A 304 -4.31 -4.84 -14.28
C ILE A 304 -5.73 -5.40 -14.50
N GLU A 305 -6.05 -5.90 -15.68
CA GLU A 305 -7.37 -6.46 -16.01
C GLU A 305 -7.73 -7.68 -15.18
N ARG A 306 -6.75 -8.42 -14.65
CA ARG A 306 -7.02 -9.56 -13.76
C ARG A 306 -7.75 -9.13 -12.50
N ILE A 307 -7.61 -7.88 -12.06
CA ILE A 307 -8.21 -7.41 -10.81
C ILE A 307 -9.73 -7.59 -10.79
N LEU A 308 -10.37 -7.52 -11.96
CA LEU A 308 -11.81 -7.74 -12.11
C LEU A 308 -12.23 -9.14 -11.65
N VAL A 309 -11.43 -10.16 -11.98
CA VAL A 309 -11.66 -11.54 -11.56
C VAL A 309 -11.28 -11.73 -10.08
N HIS A 310 -10.17 -11.13 -9.65
CA HIS A 310 -9.70 -11.26 -8.27
C HIS A 310 -10.69 -10.66 -7.27
N ILE A 311 -11.18 -9.44 -7.51
CA ILE A 311 -12.15 -8.78 -6.62
C ILE A 311 -13.43 -9.60 -6.50
N GLN A 312 -13.93 -10.16 -7.62
CA GLN A 312 -15.12 -11.01 -7.59
C GLN A 312 -14.90 -12.25 -6.71
N LYS A 313 -13.77 -12.96 -6.89
CA LYS A 313 -13.42 -14.13 -6.05
C LYS A 313 -13.26 -13.76 -4.57
N ILE A 314 -12.69 -12.61 -4.26
CA ILE A 314 -12.54 -12.12 -2.88
C ILE A 314 -13.90 -11.85 -2.23
N ILE A 315 -14.83 -11.24 -2.98
CA ILE A 315 -16.20 -10.99 -2.52
C ILE A 315 -16.93 -12.32 -2.28
N GLU A 316 -16.83 -13.27 -3.22
CA GLU A 316 -17.41 -14.63 -3.09
C GLU A 316 -16.88 -15.35 -1.85
N LEU A 317 -15.59 -15.20 -1.55
CA LEU A 317 -14.95 -15.79 -0.38
C LEU A 317 -15.04 -14.94 0.89
N GLN A 318 -15.84 -13.86 0.88
CA GLN A 318 -16.04 -12.95 2.02
C GLN A 318 -14.72 -12.42 2.62
N GLY A 319 -13.74 -12.10 1.76
CA GLY A 319 -12.40 -11.67 2.18
C GLY A 319 -11.41 -12.80 2.46
N GLY A 320 -11.81 -14.06 2.25
CA GLY A 320 -10.93 -15.21 2.36
C GLY A 320 -9.91 -15.31 1.22
N ASN A 321 -8.74 -15.86 1.52
CA ASN A 321 -7.62 -16.04 0.58
C ASN A 321 -7.57 -17.45 -0.07
N LYS A 322 -8.68 -18.20 0.00
CA LYS A 322 -8.74 -19.62 -0.39
C LYS A 322 -8.88 -19.86 -1.90
N TYR A 323 -8.81 -18.81 -2.74
CA TYR A 323 -8.86 -18.99 -4.18
C TYR A 323 -7.45 -19.21 -4.75
N ILE A 324 -7.33 -20.14 -5.68
CA ILE A 324 -6.06 -20.37 -6.37
C ILE A 324 -5.82 -19.20 -7.34
N GLU A 325 -4.77 -18.42 -7.08
CA GLU A 325 -4.25 -17.45 -8.05
C GLU A 325 -3.61 -18.20 -9.23
N GLY A 326 -4.29 -18.24 -10.37
CA GLY A 326 -3.77 -19.00 -11.52
C GLY A 326 -4.77 -19.11 -12.65
N ARG A 327 -4.28 -19.55 -13.82
CA ARG A 327 -5.10 -19.66 -15.04
C ARG A 327 -6.07 -20.84 -14.90
N ASP A 328 -7.33 -20.54 -14.62
CA ASP A 328 -8.45 -21.48 -14.83
C ASP A 328 -8.70 -21.73 -16.33
N LYS A 329 -8.07 -20.94 -17.23
CA LYS A 329 -8.06 -21.24 -18.67
C LYS A 329 -6.91 -22.17 -19.01
N PRO A 330 -7.17 -23.39 -19.53
CA PRO A 330 -6.12 -24.22 -20.09
C PRO A 330 -5.34 -23.39 -21.12
N ARG A 331 -4.00 -23.45 -21.05
CA ARG A 331 -3.17 -22.90 -22.12
C ARG A 331 -3.66 -23.60 -23.40
N LEU A 332 -4.23 -22.85 -24.34
CA LEU A 332 -4.35 -23.29 -25.73
C LEU A 332 -2.96 -23.82 -26.09
N ARG A 333 -2.85 -25.14 -26.22
CA ARG A 333 -1.63 -25.78 -26.69
C ARG A 333 -1.37 -25.12 -28.04
N ARG A 334 -0.20 -24.48 -28.20
CA ARG A 334 0.21 -24.06 -29.54
C ARG A 334 0.13 -25.32 -30.42
N PRO A 335 -0.49 -25.26 -31.61
CA PRO A 335 -0.43 -26.38 -32.52
C PRO A 335 1.04 -26.70 -32.74
N TYR A 336 1.37 -27.97 -32.57
CA TYR A 336 2.62 -28.52 -33.07
C TYR A 336 2.56 -28.35 -34.58
N PHE A 337 3.30 -27.39 -35.12
CA PHE A 337 3.72 -27.47 -36.50
C PHE A 337 4.94 -28.37 -36.48
N GLY A 338 4.76 -29.56 -37.07
CA GLY A 338 5.84 -30.51 -37.34
C GLY A 338 6.85 -29.95 -38.33
#